data_AF-A0A2E1ZQM4-F1
#
_entry.id   AF-A0A2E1ZQM4-F1
#
_cell.length_a   1.000
_cell.length_b   1.000
_cell.length_c   1.000
_cell.angle_alpha   90.00
_cell.angle_beta   90.00
_cell.angle_gamma   90.00
#
_symmetry.space_group_name_H-M   'P 1'
#
loop_
_entity.id
_entity.type
_entity.pdbx_description
1 polymer ?
#
loop_
_entity_poly.entity_id
_entity_poly.type
_entity_poly.pdbx_seq_one_letter_code
_entity_poly.pdbx_strand_id
1 'polypeptide(L)'
;MQRITVSFDTWIQLFGMIALLGGLVFVGLEMQQSQRIAIAGQVQARNDSLMTYIMAPLEGNTVALQFFDLSQVSEGNDVVDFSNEEERLVYDQIIRFRVVSLQNAWQQYNLGMIPEDTFKYTSDLIMSMYSNCYLRNLIQGRASQGFLSYLDANKTVECPG
;
A
#
# COMPACT_ATOMS: atom_id res chain seq x y z
N MET A 1 -38.82 -14.95 -57.08
CA MET A 1 -38.32 -14.78 -55.70
C MET A 1 -38.02 -16.16 -55.14
N GLN A 2 -36.75 -16.53 -54.97
CA GLN A 2 -36.37 -17.81 -54.35
C GLN A 2 -36.69 -17.74 -52.86
N ARG A 3 -37.52 -18.67 -52.36
CA ARG A 3 -37.75 -18.86 -50.92
C ARG A 3 -36.52 -19.57 -50.34
N ILE A 4 -35.68 -18.85 -49.61
CA ILE A 4 -34.63 -19.45 -48.80
C ILE A 4 -35.31 -20.08 -47.58
N THR A 5 -35.42 -21.40 -47.53
CA THR A 5 -35.89 -22.13 -46.35
C THR A 5 -34.68 -22.58 -45.53
N VAL A 6 -34.37 -21.85 -44.47
CA VAL A 6 -33.31 -22.22 -43.52
C VAL A 6 -33.81 -23.39 -42.66
N SER A 7 -33.00 -24.43 -42.46
CA SER A 7 -33.40 -25.59 -41.65
C SER A 7 -33.52 -25.20 -40.17
N PHE A 8 -34.42 -25.86 -39.46
CA PHE A 8 -34.63 -25.63 -38.02
C PHE A 8 -33.36 -25.92 -37.19
N ASP A 9 -32.54 -26.87 -37.62
CA ASP A 9 -31.26 -27.21 -37.01
C ASP A 9 -30.23 -26.07 -37.09
N THR A 10 -30.16 -25.38 -38.24
CA THR A 10 -29.30 -24.18 -38.39
C THR A 10 -29.72 -23.05 -37.45
N TRP A 11 -31.02 -22.89 -37.18
CA TRP A 11 -31.51 -21.92 -36.21
C TRP A 11 -31.09 -22.28 -34.78
N ILE A 12 -31.25 -23.55 -34.38
CA ILE A 12 -30.83 -24.02 -33.06
C ILE A 12 -29.32 -23.80 -32.86
N GLN A 13 -28.51 -24.14 -33.86
CA GLN A 13 -27.07 -23.95 -33.79
C GLN A 13 -26.68 -22.48 -33.66
N LEU A 14 -27.34 -21.58 -34.42
CA LEU A 14 -27.12 -20.14 -34.30
C LEU A 14 -27.46 -19.63 -32.90
N PHE A 15 -28.62 -20.00 -32.36
CA PHE A 15 -29.01 -19.61 -31.00
C PHE A 15 -28.08 -20.19 -29.93
N GLY A 16 -27.62 -21.43 -30.09
CA GLY A 16 -26.63 -22.04 -29.19
C GLY A 16 -25.32 -21.26 -29.17
N MET A 17 -24.81 -20.87 -30.34
CA MET A 17 -23.60 -20.04 -30.44
C MET A 17 -23.79 -18.64 -29.85
N ILE A 18 -24.95 -18.01 -30.09
CA ILE A 18 -25.29 -16.70 -29.50
C ILE A 18 -25.40 -16.81 -27.97
N ALA A 19 -25.99 -17.89 -27.44
CA ALA A 19 -26.09 -18.11 -26.01
C ALA A 19 -24.71 -18.29 -25.35
N LEU A 20 -23.80 -19.03 -25.99
CA LEU A 20 -22.42 -19.16 -25.51
C LEU A 20 -21.68 -17.82 -25.51
N LEU A 21 -21.80 -17.04 -26.59
CA LEU A 21 -21.22 -15.70 -26.68
C LEU A 21 -21.81 -14.76 -25.63
N GLY A 22 -23.13 -14.80 -25.43
CA GLY A 22 -23.82 -14.03 -24.40
C GLY A 22 -23.33 -14.39 -23.00
N GLY A 23 -23.13 -15.67 -22.71
CA GLY A 23 -22.54 -16.15 -21.45
C GLY A 23 -21.12 -15.63 -21.23
N LEU A 24 -20.27 -15.66 -22.26
CA LEU A 24 -18.90 -15.15 -22.18
C LEU A 24 -18.86 -13.63 -21.92
N VAL A 25 -19.73 -12.87 -22.58
CA VAL A 25 -19.85 -11.42 -22.35
C VAL A 25 -20.29 -11.13 -20.91
N PHE A 26 -21.29 -11.86 -20.41
CA PHE A 26 -21.77 -11.72 -19.04
C PHE A 26 -20.65 -12.00 -18.01
N VAL A 27 -19.93 -13.11 -18.19
CA VAL A 27 -18.78 -13.45 -17.32
C VAL A 27 -17.69 -12.39 -17.39
N GLY A 28 -17.39 -11.85 -18.57
CA GLY A 28 -16.41 -10.77 -18.72
C GLY A 28 -16.79 -9.51 -17.93
N LEU A 29 -18.07 -9.12 -17.97
CA LEU A 29 -18.60 -8.00 -17.19
C LEU A 29 -18.53 -8.27 -15.68
N GLU A 30 -18.88 -9.49 -15.25
CA GLU A 30 -18.84 -9.89 -13.85
C GLU A 30 -17.40 -9.91 -13.30
N MET A 31 -16.43 -10.41 -14.08
CA MET A 31 -15.01 -10.36 -13.70
C MET A 31 -14.50 -8.93 -13.59
N GLN A 32 -14.86 -8.04 -14.52
CA GLN A 32 -14.47 -6.63 -14.44
C GLN A 32 -15.07 -5.96 -13.19
N GLN A 33 -16.33 -6.22 -12.89
CA GLN A 33 -16.99 -5.68 -11.70
C GLN A 33 -16.34 -6.23 -10.42
N SER A 34 -16.09 -7.54 -10.36
CA SER A 34 -15.44 -8.20 -9.23
C SER A 34 -14.04 -7.62 -8.97
N GLN A 35 -13.24 -7.42 -10.02
CA GLN A 35 -11.94 -6.76 -9.91
C GLN A 35 -12.03 -5.34 -9.36
N ARG A 36 -13.00 -4.54 -9.85
CA ARG A 36 -13.22 -3.17 -9.35
C ARG A 36 -13.60 -3.16 -7.87
N ILE A 37 -14.46 -4.07 -7.43
CA ILE A 37 -14.86 -4.20 -6.03
C ILE A 37 -13.66 -4.62 -5.18
N ALA A 38 -12.83 -5.56 -5.65
CA ALA A 38 -11.65 -6.01 -4.93
C ALA A 38 -10.64 -4.87 -4.72
N ILE A 39 -10.36 -4.09 -5.77
CA ILE A 39 -9.48 -2.92 -5.67
C ILE A 39 -10.07 -1.87 -4.72
N ALA A 40 -11.37 -1.56 -4.85
CA ALA A 40 -12.05 -0.62 -3.96
C ALA A 40 -11.98 -1.07 -2.48
N GLY A 41 -12.19 -2.36 -2.22
CA GLY A 41 -12.07 -2.94 -0.89
C GLY A 41 -10.65 -2.84 -0.32
N GLN A 42 -9.62 -3.04 -1.14
CA GLN A 42 -8.23 -2.84 -0.72
C GLN A 42 -7.93 -1.36 -0.40
N VAL A 43 -8.41 -0.42 -1.22
CA VAL A 43 -8.27 1.02 -0.97
C VAL A 43 -8.98 1.43 0.31
N GLN A 44 -10.21 0.93 0.51
CA GLN A 44 -10.97 1.19 1.73
C GLN A 44 -10.26 0.65 2.97
N ALA A 45 -9.82 -0.61 2.98
CA ALA A 45 -9.12 -1.20 4.12
C ALA A 45 -7.82 -0.44 4.47
N ARG A 46 -7.09 0.05 3.46
CA ARG A 46 -5.92 0.92 3.67
C ARG A 46 -6.31 2.25 4.29
N ASN A 47 -7.35 2.89 3.78
CA ASN A 47 -7.84 4.17 4.32
C ASN A 47 -8.35 4.02 5.75
N ASP A 48 -9.09 2.95 6.06
CA ASP A 48 -9.56 2.65 7.40
C ASP A 48 -8.39 2.50 8.38
N SER A 49 -7.35 1.75 7.98
CA SER A 49 -6.13 1.59 8.78
C SER A 49 -5.40 2.93 9.03
N LEU A 50 -5.34 3.79 8.02
CA LEU A 50 -4.75 5.13 8.14
C LEU A 50 -5.59 6.05 9.02
N MET A 51 -6.92 6.02 8.89
CA MET A 51 -7.83 6.79 9.74
C MET A 51 -7.70 6.37 11.20
N THR A 52 -7.67 5.06 11.48
CA THR A 52 -7.41 4.55 12.84
C THR A 52 -6.07 5.06 13.38
N TYR A 53 -5.01 5.02 12.57
CA TYR A 53 -3.70 5.54 12.98
C TYR A 53 -3.72 7.05 13.29
N ILE A 54 -4.42 7.85 12.47
CA ILE A 54 -4.54 9.30 12.65
C ILE A 54 -5.42 9.66 13.85
N MET A 55 -6.46 8.88 14.14
CA MET A 55 -7.35 9.10 15.27
C MET A 55 -6.78 8.62 16.60
N ALA A 56 -5.85 7.65 16.60
CA ALA A 56 -5.31 7.06 17.82
C ALA A 56 -4.78 8.09 18.86
N PRO A 57 -4.07 9.18 18.48
CA PRO A 57 -3.66 10.21 19.43
C PRO A 57 -4.82 10.94 20.13
N LEU A 58 -6.00 11.03 19.49
CA LEU A 58 -7.19 11.69 20.05
C LEU A 58 -7.79 10.92 21.24
N GLU A 59 -7.37 9.69 21.48
CA GLU A 59 -7.79 8.87 22.64
C GLU A 59 -7.14 9.29 23.96
N GLY A 60 -6.40 10.41 23.97
CA GLY A 60 -5.82 11.01 25.18
C GLY A 60 -4.29 10.95 25.24
N ASN A 61 -3.60 10.61 24.16
CA ASN A 61 -2.14 10.60 24.11
C ASN A 61 -1.61 11.93 23.59
N THR A 62 -1.31 12.85 24.51
CA THR A 62 -0.82 14.20 24.20
C THR A 62 0.56 14.20 23.56
N VAL A 63 1.44 13.27 23.93
CA VAL A 63 2.77 13.08 23.33
C VAL A 63 2.65 12.65 21.86
N ALA A 64 1.74 11.73 21.56
CA ALA A 64 1.46 11.35 20.19
C ALA A 64 0.87 12.52 19.38
N LEU A 65 -0.02 13.33 19.97
CA LEU A 65 -0.55 14.52 19.28
C LEU A 65 0.56 15.50 18.91
N GLN A 66 1.57 15.68 19.76
CA GLN A 66 2.73 16.53 19.47
C GLN A 66 3.51 16.06 18.24
N PHE A 67 3.73 14.75 18.07
CA PHE A 67 4.43 14.21 16.90
C PHE A 67 3.63 14.28 15.60
N PHE A 68 2.30 14.40 15.68
CA PHE A 68 1.42 14.56 14.51
C PHE A 68 1.22 16.04 14.15
N ASP A 69 1.68 16.97 14.98
CA ASP A 69 1.68 18.39 14.70
C ASP A 69 2.76 18.75 13.68
N LEU A 70 2.34 18.97 12.44
CA LEU A 70 3.21 19.32 11.32
C LEU A 70 3.85 20.71 11.47
N SER A 71 3.37 21.57 12.39
CA SER A 71 3.96 22.89 12.62
C SER A 71 5.38 22.79 13.21
N GLN A 72 5.67 21.76 14.02
CA GLN A 72 6.97 21.58 14.66
C GLN A 72 8.11 21.30 13.66
N VAL A 73 7.79 20.67 12.52
CA VAL A 73 8.77 20.41 11.46
C VAL A 73 9.19 21.70 10.75
N SER A 74 8.33 22.73 10.74
CA SER A 74 8.61 24.01 10.08
C SER A 74 9.53 24.93 10.87
N GLU A 75 9.72 24.68 12.17
CA GLU A 75 10.49 25.56 13.07
C GLU A 75 11.94 25.09 13.30
N GLY A 76 12.34 23.94 12.73
CA GLY A 76 13.70 23.42 12.85
C GLY A 76 14.06 22.90 14.25
N ASN A 77 13.07 22.71 15.11
CA ASN A 77 13.25 22.10 16.43
C ASN A 77 13.48 20.58 16.28
N ASP A 78 14.28 20.02 17.20
CA ASP A 78 14.36 18.57 17.35
C ASP A 78 12.97 18.05 17.70
N VAL A 79 12.40 17.25 16.80
CA VAL A 79 11.00 16.79 16.89
C VAL A 79 10.80 15.84 18.07
N VAL A 80 11.87 15.23 18.60
CA VAL A 80 11.85 14.20 19.64
C VAL A 80 12.96 14.45 20.67
N ASP A 81 12.61 14.55 21.96
CA ASP A 81 13.59 14.46 23.03
C ASP A 81 13.90 12.98 23.35
N PHE A 82 15.03 12.48 22.84
CA PHE A 82 15.46 11.09 23.08
C PHE A 82 15.89 10.81 24.52
N SER A 83 16.07 11.84 25.36
CA SER A 83 16.32 11.67 26.79
C SER A 83 15.04 11.38 27.57
N ASN A 84 13.88 11.80 27.05
CA ASN A 84 12.58 11.47 27.58
C ASN A 84 12.13 10.07 27.09
N GLU A 85 11.98 9.15 28.03
CA GLU A 85 11.60 7.76 27.71
C GLU A 85 10.22 7.66 27.06
N GLU A 86 9.24 8.45 27.50
CA GLU A 86 7.87 8.39 26.98
C GLU A 86 7.81 8.85 25.52
N GLU A 87 8.42 10.01 25.22
CA GLU A 87 8.53 10.55 23.87
C GLU A 87 9.24 9.57 22.93
N ARG A 88 10.37 9.01 23.37
CA ARG A 88 11.11 8.00 22.60
C ARG A 88 10.25 6.78 22.29
N LEU A 89 9.54 6.23 23.27
CA LEU A 89 8.72 5.03 23.07
C LEU A 89 7.54 5.28 22.11
N VAL A 90 6.88 6.43 22.22
CA VAL A 90 5.79 6.80 21.31
C VAL A 90 6.33 7.02 19.89
N TYR A 91 7.47 7.70 19.75
CA TYR A 91 8.14 7.89 18.47
C TYR A 91 8.52 6.54 17.82
N ASP A 92 9.12 5.61 18.58
CA ASP A 92 9.46 4.29 18.09
C ASP A 92 8.23 3.53 17.57
N GLN A 93 7.09 3.65 18.26
CA GLN A 93 5.85 3.03 17.83
C GLN A 93 5.31 3.64 16.52
N ILE A 94 5.42 4.95 16.36
CA ILE A 94 5.11 5.64 15.10
C ILE A 94 6.01 5.12 13.96
N ILE A 95 7.31 4.97 14.21
CA ILE A 95 8.26 4.44 13.24
C ILE A 95 7.90 3.00 12.87
N ARG A 96 7.55 2.14 13.84
CA ARG A 96 7.11 0.76 13.58
C ARG A 96 5.89 0.69 12.67
N PHE A 97 4.94 1.61 12.82
CA PHE A 97 3.81 1.73 11.89
C PHE A 97 4.29 2.12 10.48
N ARG A 98 5.16 3.14 10.38
CA ARG A 98 5.74 3.58 9.10
C ARG A 98 6.49 2.46 8.38
N VAL A 99 7.26 1.62 9.09
CA VAL A 99 7.95 0.45 8.52
C VAL A 99 6.97 -0.48 7.80
N VAL A 100 5.84 -0.79 8.44
CA VAL A 100 4.82 -1.68 7.87
C VAL A 100 4.18 -1.03 6.63
N SER A 101 3.85 0.26 6.71
CA SER A 101 3.26 1.00 5.59
C SER A 101 4.18 1.08 4.37
N LEU A 102 5.46 1.39 4.60
CA LEU A 102 6.48 1.51 3.57
C LEU A 102 6.83 0.15 2.95
N GLN A 103 6.94 -0.89 3.77
CA GLN A 103 7.11 -2.26 3.26
C GLN A 103 5.92 -2.66 2.38
N ASN A 104 4.70 -2.35 2.79
CA ASN A 104 3.51 -2.64 2.00
C ASN A 104 3.56 -1.91 0.64
N ALA A 105 3.97 -0.63 0.60
CA ALA A 105 4.16 0.09 -0.65
C ALA A 105 5.22 -0.58 -1.55
N TRP A 106 6.37 -0.99 -1.01
CA TRP A 106 7.40 -1.74 -1.74
C TRP A 106 6.87 -3.08 -2.29
N GLN A 107 6.09 -3.82 -1.51
CA GLN A 107 5.46 -5.06 -1.96
C GLN A 107 4.47 -4.82 -3.10
N GLN A 108 3.64 -3.78 -3.00
CA GLN A 108 2.69 -3.42 -4.05
C GLN A 108 3.39 -2.97 -5.34
N TYR A 109 4.51 -2.25 -5.24
CA TYR A 109 5.36 -1.92 -6.37
C TYR A 109 5.90 -3.17 -7.08
N ASN A 110 6.45 -4.13 -6.33
CA ASN A 110 6.96 -5.38 -6.90
C ASN A 110 5.87 -6.25 -7.55
N LEU A 111 4.61 -6.06 -7.16
CA LEU A 111 3.44 -6.72 -7.77
C LEU A 111 2.89 -5.94 -8.99
N GLY A 112 3.51 -4.83 -9.39
CA GLY A 112 3.10 -4.01 -10.52
C GLY A 112 1.86 -3.13 -10.24
N MET A 113 1.48 -2.97 -8.97
CA MET A 113 0.31 -2.16 -8.58
C MET A 113 0.65 -0.69 -8.34
N ILE A 114 1.93 -0.35 -8.20
CA ILE A 114 2.41 1.03 -8.09
C ILE A 114 3.34 1.32 -9.28
N PRO A 115 3.09 2.38 -10.06
CA PRO A 115 4.00 2.82 -11.12
C PRO A 115 5.38 3.24 -10.59
N GLU A 116 6.43 3.08 -11.41
CA GLU A 116 7.82 3.36 -11.00
C GLU A 116 8.06 4.82 -10.58
N ASP A 117 7.50 5.78 -11.31
CA ASP A 117 7.59 7.21 -11.00
C ASP A 117 6.97 7.54 -9.63
N THR A 118 5.83 6.92 -9.32
CA THR A 118 5.15 7.04 -8.03
C THR A 118 5.94 6.35 -6.91
N PHE A 119 6.51 5.18 -7.21
CA PHE A 119 7.29 4.44 -6.23
C PHE A 119 8.62 5.12 -5.92
N LYS A 120 9.24 5.82 -6.87
CA LYS A 120 10.51 6.54 -6.66
C LYS A 120 10.43 7.52 -5.50
N TYR A 121 9.37 8.32 -5.42
CA TYR A 121 9.15 9.21 -4.27
C TYR A 121 9.07 8.45 -2.94
N THR A 122 8.36 7.32 -2.93
CA THR A 122 8.26 6.47 -1.74
C THR A 122 9.62 5.83 -1.39
N SER A 123 10.39 5.44 -2.40
CA SER A 123 11.74 4.90 -2.26
C SER A 123 12.67 5.92 -1.61
N ASP A 124 12.64 7.18 -2.05
CA ASP A 124 13.46 8.24 -1.45
C ASP A 124 13.15 8.42 0.05
N LEU A 125 11.86 8.39 0.42
CA LEU A 125 11.43 8.41 1.84
C LEU A 125 11.92 7.20 2.63
N ILE A 126 11.79 6.00 2.04
CA ILE A 126 12.26 4.75 2.62
C ILE A 126 13.77 4.83 2.90
N MET A 127 14.54 5.28 1.91
CA MET A 127 15.99 5.34 2.01
C MET A 127 16.43 6.43 2.98
N SER A 128 15.74 7.58 3.04
CA SER A 128 15.98 8.61 4.05
C SER A 128 15.73 8.12 5.47
N MET A 129 14.72 7.26 5.67
CA MET A 129 14.47 6.65 6.98
C MET A 129 15.54 5.61 7.31
N TYR A 130 15.96 4.80 6.33
CA TYR A 130 16.98 3.76 6.50
C TYR A 130 18.41 4.29 6.67
N SER A 131 18.69 5.52 6.21
CA SER A 131 19.98 6.19 6.43
C SER A 131 20.17 6.67 7.88
N ASN A 132 19.09 6.81 8.65
CA ASN A 132 19.18 7.11 10.08
C ASN A 132 19.49 5.82 10.86
N CYS A 133 20.64 5.77 11.53
CA CYS A 133 21.11 4.57 12.20
C CYS A 133 20.26 4.15 13.41
N TYR A 134 19.65 5.10 14.12
CA TYR A 134 18.70 4.79 15.18
C TYR A 134 17.47 4.08 14.60
N LEU A 135 16.90 4.63 13.53
CA LEU A 135 15.73 4.06 12.86
C LEU A 135 16.01 2.74 12.16
N ARG A 136 17.23 2.55 11.64
CA ARG A 136 17.66 1.31 10.98
C ARG A 136 17.43 0.08 11.86
N ASN A 137 17.78 0.15 13.14
CA ASN A 137 17.58 -0.95 14.08
C ASN A 137 16.09 -1.30 14.24
N LEU A 138 15.23 -0.29 14.30
CA LEU A 138 13.77 -0.47 14.37
C LEU A 138 13.21 -1.09 13.08
N ILE A 139 13.74 -0.69 11.92
CA ILE A 139 13.38 -1.24 10.61
C ILE A 139 13.78 -2.72 10.54
N GLN A 140 15.02 -3.04 10.90
CA GLN A 140 15.57 -4.41 10.88
C GLN A 140 14.78 -5.37 11.78
N GLY A 141 14.32 -4.90 12.94
CA GLY A 141 13.52 -5.74 13.86
C GLY A 141 12.10 -6.06 13.38
N ARG A 142 11.59 -5.42 12.32
CA ARG A 142 10.17 -5.55 11.90
C ARG A 142 9.96 -5.83 10.41
N ALA A 143 10.91 -5.48 9.56
CA ALA A 143 10.82 -5.68 8.13
C ALA A 143 11.01 -7.16 7.74
N SER A 144 10.40 -7.55 6.62
CA SER A 144 10.60 -8.83 5.97
C SER A 144 11.99 -8.91 5.33
N GLN A 145 12.53 -10.13 5.21
CA GLN A 145 13.87 -10.34 4.64
C GLN A 145 14.02 -9.79 3.22
N GLY A 146 12.98 -9.92 2.39
CA GLY A 146 12.99 -9.38 1.03
C GLY A 146 13.10 -7.85 1.02
N PHE A 147 12.37 -7.19 1.92
CA PHE A 147 12.44 -5.73 2.04
C PHE A 147 13.80 -5.29 2.57
N LEU A 148 14.35 -5.97 3.58
CA LEU A 148 15.69 -5.68 4.09
C LEU A 148 16.77 -5.81 3.01
N SER A 149 16.69 -6.85 2.19
CA SER A 149 17.63 -7.05 1.08
C SER A 149 17.59 -5.88 0.08
N TYR A 150 16.40 -5.35 -0.20
CA TYR A 150 16.22 -4.15 -1.02
C TYR A 150 16.84 -2.90 -0.37
N LEU A 151 16.63 -2.70 0.93
CA LEU A 151 17.19 -1.56 1.68
C LEU A 151 18.71 -1.61 1.74
N ASP A 152 19.27 -2.79 2.02
CA ASP A 152 20.72 -2.99 2.12
C ASP A 152 21.43 -2.86 0.78
N ALA A 153 20.79 -3.26 -0.32
CA ALA A 153 21.33 -3.10 -1.67
C ALA A 153 21.41 -1.61 -2.09
N ASN A 154 20.51 -0.78 -1.56
CA ASN A 154 20.35 0.62 -1.99
C ASN A 154 20.85 1.64 -0.95
N LYS A 155 21.34 1.20 0.21
CA LYS A 155 21.80 2.09 1.28
C LYS A 155 22.96 2.97 0.82
N THR A 156 22.93 4.22 1.24
CA THR A 156 24.00 5.21 0.97
C THR A 156 24.84 5.53 2.19
N VAL A 157 24.37 5.14 3.39
CA VAL A 157 25.02 5.40 4.68
C VAL A 157 25.29 4.07 5.38
N GLU A 158 26.52 3.88 5.84
CA GLU A 158 26.89 2.78 6.72
C GLU A 158 26.69 3.18 8.18
N CYS A 159 26.07 2.30 8.95
CA CYS A 159 25.84 2.51 10.38
C CYS A 159 26.82 1.65 11.18
N PRO A 160 27.36 2.16 12.30
CA PRO A 160 28.15 1.34 13.20
C PRO A 160 27.26 0.21 13.74
N GLY A 161 27.75 -1.02 13.61
CA GLY A 161 27.10 -2.24 14.11
C GLY A 161 27.24 -2.42 15.61
#